data_AF-A0A6J7HGD8-F1
#
_entry.id   AF-A0A6J7HGD8-F1
#
_cell.length_a   1.000
_cell.length_b   1.000
_cell.length_c   1.000
_cell.angle_alpha   90.00
_cell.angle_beta   90.00
_cell.angle_gamma   90.00
#
_symmetry.space_group_name_H-M   'P 1'
#
loop_
_entity.id
_entity.type
_entity.pdbx_description
1 polymer ?
#
loop_
_entity_poly.entity_id
_entity_poly.type
_entity_poly.pdbx_seq_one_letter_code
_entity_poly.pdbx_strand_id
1 'polypeptide(L)'
;MLSICTDFQVRLVADAEVLNDHLDPAWDAMVLERLADLHQQAVPLIAQLAMGLSRFEGYSSRLRHAFESIERGKTEWLTGPRIDSYHTVWFELHEDFLATLGRRRSDERVEYVSDEAASAQTEEQS
;
A
#
# COMPACT_ATOMS: atom_id res chain seq x y z
N MET A 1 -1.40 2.51 0.99
CA MET A 1 -0.90 1.12 1.10
C MET A 1 -1.94 0.10 0.69
N LEU A 2 -3.13 0.05 1.32
CA LEU A 2 -4.17 -0.92 0.95
C LEU A 2 -4.49 -0.94 -0.56
N SER A 3 -4.72 0.22 -1.17
CA SER A 3 -4.97 0.32 -2.62
C SER A 3 -3.79 -0.20 -3.47
N ILE A 4 -2.54 0.02 -3.04
CA ILE A 4 -1.36 -0.52 -3.74
C ILE A 4 -1.38 -2.05 -3.71
N CYS A 5 -1.70 -2.66 -2.57
CA CYS A 5 -1.86 -4.12 -2.50
C CYS A 5 -2.99 -4.61 -3.40
N THR A 6 -4.15 -3.95 -3.33
CA THR A 6 -5.32 -4.32 -4.11
C THR A 6 -5.01 -4.25 -5.60
N ASP A 7 -4.47 -3.14 -6.09
CA ASP A 7 -4.14 -2.93 -7.49
C ASP A 7 -3.01 -3.87 -7.97
N PHE A 8 -2.16 -4.34 -7.06
CA PHE A 8 -1.15 -5.35 -7.38
C PHE A 8 -1.72 -6.76 -7.49
N GLN A 9 -2.75 -7.09 -6.70
CA GLN A 9 -3.33 -8.43 -6.64
C GLN A 9 -4.51 -8.62 -7.60
N VAL A 10 -5.28 -7.57 -7.85
CA VAL A 10 -6.56 -7.62 -8.57
C VAL A 10 -6.60 -6.47 -9.60
N ARG A 11 -7.14 -6.77 -10.77
CA ARG A 11 -7.39 -5.80 -11.85
C ARG A 11 -8.87 -5.78 -12.22
N LEU A 12 -9.34 -4.63 -12.69
CA LEU A 12 -10.65 -4.51 -13.33
C LEU A 12 -10.49 -4.70 -14.84
N VAL A 13 -11.10 -5.75 -15.37
CA VAL A 13 -11.14 -6.05 -16.81
C VAL A 13 -12.59 -6.25 -17.22
N ALA A 14 -13.09 -5.38 -18.11
CA ALA A 14 -14.50 -5.37 -18.52
C ALA A 14 -15.48 -5.39 -17.33
N ASP A 15 -15.22 -4.51 -16.35
CA ASP A 15 -15.99 -4.34 -15.10
C ASP A 15 -16.03 -5.57 -14.18
N ALA A 16 -15.16 -6.56 -14.42
CA ALA A 16 -14.97 -7.71 -13.53
C ALA A 16 -13.63 -7.61 -12.80
N GLU A 17 -13.66 -7.89 -11.49
CA GLU A 17 -12.45 -8.10 -10.70
C GLU A 17 -11.81 -9.45 -11.07
N VAL A 18 -10.58 -9.40 -11.56
CA VAL A 18 -9.79 -10.58 -11.92
C VAL A 18 -8.44 -10.54 -11.20
N LEU A 19 -7.88 -11.69 -10.86
CA LEU A 19 -6.53 -11.77 -10.31
C LEU A 19 -5.54 -11.16 -11.32
N ASN A 20 -4.64 -10.30 -10.85
CA ASN A 20 -3.54 -9.81 -11.66
C ASN A 20 -2.60 -10.99 -12.00
N ASP A 21 -2.51 -11.32 -13.29
CA ASP A 21 -1.65 -12.39 -13.78
C ASP A 21 -0.20 -11.93 -14.02
N HIS A 22 0.09 -10.64 -13.80
CA HIS A 22 1.40 -10.01 -13.97
C HIS A 22 1.95 -10.10 -15.42
N LEU A 23 1.07 -10.27 -16.41
CA LEU A 23 1.46 -10.27 -17.84
C LEU A 23 1.52 -8.88 -18.46
N ASP A 24 1.16 -7.85 -17.70
CA ASP A 24 1.23 -6.43 -18.08
C ASP A 24 2.30 -5.70 -17.26
N PRO A 25 3.56 -5.69 -17.73
CA PRO A 25 4.66 -5.01 -17.03
C PRO A 25 4.44 -3.50 -16.81
N ALA A 26 3.63 -2.84 -17.65
CA ALA A 26 3.37 -1.41 -17.48
C ALA A 26 2.44 -1.16 -16.29
N TRP A 27 1.43 -2.01 -16.11
CA TRP A 27 0.57 -1.98 -14.92
C TRP A 27 1.37 -2.22 -13.64
N ASP A 28 2.17 -3.28 -13.61
CA ASP A 28 2.99 -3.60 -12.44
C ASP A 28 3.98 -2.47 -12.11
N ALA A 29 4.63 -1.88 -13.12
CA ALA A 29 5.53 -0.75 -12.94
C ALA A 29 4.82 0.46 -12.30
N MET A 30 3.61 0.80 -12.77
CA MET A 30 2.80 1.89 -12.19
C MET A 30 2.47 1.65 -10.72
N VAL A 31 2.10 0.41 -10.35
CA VAL A 31 1.82 0.06 -8.95
C VAL A 31 3.08 0.13 -8.09
N LEU A 32 4.22 -0.33 -8.61
CA LEU A 32 5.51 -0.27 -7.94
C LEU A 32 6.06 1.15 -7.78
N GLU A 33 5.78 2.05 -8.72
CA GLU A 33 6.11 3.48 -8.61
C GLU A 33 5.36 4.12 -7.44
N ARG A 34 4.06 3.84 -7.31
CA ARG A 34 3.26 4.31 -6.15
C ARG A 34 3.78 3.76 -4.81
N LEU A 35 4.30 2.53 -4.81
CA LEU A 35 4.98 1.97 -3.63
C LEU A 35 6.27 2.74 -3.32
N ALA A 36 7.07 3.06 -4.34
CA ALA A 36 8.30 3.82 -4.18
C ALA A 36 8.04 5.21 -3.57
N ASP A 37 7.01 5.91 -4.04
CA ASP A 37 6.60 7.21 -3.50
C ASP A 37 6.19 7.12 -2.03
N LEU A 38 5.39 6.10 -1.69
CA LEU A 38 5.01 5.83 -0.30
C LEU A 38 6.24 5.51 0.56
N HIS A 39 7.14 4.69 0.04
CA HIS A 39 8.35 4.25 0.73
C HIS A 39 9.27 5.42 1.08
N GLN A 40 9.54 6.28 0.10
CA GLN A 40 10.39 7.47 0.26
C GLN A 40 9.88 8.40 1.36
N GLN A 41 8.57 8.53 1.51
CA GLN A 41 7.96 9.37 2.54
C GLN A 41 7.92 8.67 3.90
N ALA A 42 7.53 7.39 3.94
CA ALA A 42 7.26 6.69 5.20
C ALA A 42 8.54 6.34 5.97
N VAL A 43 9.56 5.82 5.30
CA VAL A 43 10.76 5.29 5.98
C VAL A 43 11.50 6.32 6.84
N PRO A 44 11.75 7.56 6.38
CA PRO A 44 12.39 8.58 7.20
C PRO A 44 11.55 8.97 8.43
N LEU A 45 10.23 9.00 8.30
CA LEU A 45 9.32 9.34 9.41
C LEU A 45 9.33 8.23 10.48
N ILE A 46 9.27 6.97 10.05
CA ILE A 46 9.32 5.80 10.95
C ILE A 46 10.65 5.76 11.69
N ALA A 47 11.76 6.03 10.99
CA ALA A 47 13.08 6.11 11.62
C ALA A 47 13.16 7.20 12.69
N GLN A 48 12.54 8.37 12.46
CA GLN A 48 12.46 9.44 13.45
C GLN A 48 11.59 9.06 14.66
N LEU A 49 10.44 8.41 14.41
CA LEU A 49 9.57 7.93 15.50
C LEU A 49 10.27 6.92 16.39
N ALA A 50 11.07 6.03 15.80
CA ALA A 50 11.85 5.04 16.54
C ALA A 50 12.87 5.66 17.51
N MET A 51 13.31 6.91 17.27
CA MET A 51 14.20 7.62 18.20
C MET A 51 13.50 8.00 19.52
N GLY A 52 12.18 8.18 19.51
CA GLY A 52 11.40 8.57 20.69
C GLY A 52 10.56 7.43 21.27
N LEU A 53 10.26 6.40 20.48
CA LEU A 53 9.34 5.32 20.83
C LEU A 53 9.94 3.98 20.38
N SER A 54 10.54 3.24 21.33
CA SER A 54 11.25 1.98 21.07
C SER A 54 10.40 0.91 20.37
N ARG A 55 9.07 0.97 20.55
CA ARG A 55 8.08 0.17 19.82
C ARG A 55 8.28 0.21 18.30
N PHE A 56 8.71 1.34 17.74
CA PHE A 56 8.84 1.51 16.29
C PHE A 56 10.24 1.15 15.76
N GLU A 57 11.15 0.68 16.63
CA GLU A 57 12.47 0.25 16.21
C GLU A 57 12.40 -0.92 15.22
N GLY A 58 13.29 -0.90 14.22
CA GLY A 58 13.43 -1.97 13.23
C GLY A 58 12.43 -1.94 12.06
N TYR A 59 11.30 -1.24 12.14
CA TYR A 59 10.36 -1.19 11.00
C TYR A 59 10.98 -0.52 9.77
N SER A 60 11.75 0.55 9.93
CA SER A 60 12.38 1.25 8.80
C SER A 60 13.39 0.37 8.05
N SER A 61 14.15 -0.47 8.75
CA SER A 61 15.10 -1.40 8.12
C SER A 61 14.39 -2.57 7.46
N ARG A 62 13.35 -3.13 8.09
CA ARG A 62 12.52 -4.20 7.51
C ARG A 62 11.81 -3.74 6.23
N LEU A 63 11.20 -2.55 6.24
CA LEU A 63 10.57 -1.98 5.04
C LEU A 63 11.58 -1.74 3.92
N ARG A 64 12.78 -1.24 4.24
CA ARG A 64 13.86 -1.06 3.26
C ARG A 64 14.29 -2.39 2.66
N HIS A 65 14.49 -3.42 3.47
CA HIS A 65 14.89 -4.74 2.99
C HIS A 65 13.83 -5.37 2.06
N ALA A 66 12.54 -5.25 2.41
CA ALA A 66 11.46 -5.69 1.54
C ALA A 66 11.43 -4.90 0.22
N PHE A 67 11.57 -3.57 0.29
CA PHE A 67 11.60 -2.70 -0.89
C PHE A 67 12.77 -3.02 -1.82
N GLU A 68 13.99 -3.15 -1.28
CA GLU A 68 15.17 -3.53 -2.07
C GLU A 68 15.03 -4.92 -2.73
N SER A 69 14.28 -5.83 -2.11
CA SER A 69 13.98 -7.14 -2.71
C SER A 69 13.03 -7.01 -3.90
N ILE A 70 12.03 -6.13 -3.80
CA ILE A 70 11.11 -5.80 -4.91
C ILE A 70 11.88 -5.14 -6.06
N GLU A 71 12.78 -4.19 -5.78
CA GLU A 71 13.63 -3.55 -6.80
C GLU A 71 14.53 -4.55 -7.54
N ARG A 72 14.90 -5.67 -6.89
CA ARG A 72 15.63 -6.78 -7.50
C ARG A 72 14.74 -7.76 -8.28
N GLY A 73 13.47 -7.40 -8.50
CA GLY A 73 12.50 -8.18 -9.28
C GLY A 73 11.79 -9.28 -8.51
N LYS A 74 11.93 -9.35 -7.17
CA LYS A 74 11.23 -10.33 -6.35
C LYS A 74 9.87 -9.78 -5.91
N THR A 75 8.93 -9.75 -6.84
CA THR A 75 7.60 -9.15 -6.64
C THR A 75 6.79 -9.77 -5.52
N GLU A 76 7.07 -11.03 -5.14
CA GLU A 76 6.45 -11.68 -3.99
C GLU A 76 6.72 -10.95 -2.67
N TRP A 77 7.77 -10.11 -2.60
CA TRP A 77 8.08 -9.27 -1.45
C TRP A 77 7.13 -8.10 -1.26
N LEU A 78 6.19 -7.84 -2.18
CA LEU A 78 5.15 -6.83 -1.95
C LEU A 78 4.07 -7.33 -0.98
N THR A 79 3.48 -8.50 -1.26
CA THR A 79 2.28 -9.02 -0.57
C THR A 79 2.41 -10.44 -0.05
N GLY A 80 3.58 -11.07 -0.18
CA GLY A 80 3.83 -12.45 0.21
C GLY A 80 3.53 -12.70 1.70
N PRO A 81 2.55 -13.56 2.04
CA PRO A 81 2.10 -13.73 3.42
C PRO A 81 3.02 -14.59 4.29
N ARG A 82 3.94 -15.34 3.68
CA ARG A 82 4.88 -16.25 4.38
C ARG A 82 6.28 -15.67 4.54
N ILE A 83 6.49 -14.45 4.08
CA ILE A 83 7.76 -13.73 4.18
C ILE A 83 7.51 -12.39 4.83
N ASP A 84 8.59 -11.74 5.25
CA ASP A 84 8.55 -10.37 5.76
C ASP A 84 8.37 -9.37 4.61
N SER A 85 7.26 -9.52 3.88
CA SER A 85 6.89 -8.69 2.74
C SER A 85 6.59 -7.27 3.20
N TYR A 86 6.64 -6.33 2.26
CA TYR A 86 6.36 -4.93 2.52
C TYR A 86 4.99 -4.74 3.18
N HIS A 87 3.97 -5.44 2.68
CA HIS A 87 2.64 -5.45 3.28
C HIS A 87 2.63 -6.00 4.71
N THR A 88 3.31 -7.13 4.98
CA THR A 88 3.37 -7.71 6.33
C THR A 88 4.00 -6.73 7.31
N VAL A 89 5.15 -6.15 6.96
CA VAL A 89 5.83 -5.16 7.82
C VAL A 89 4.96 -3.91 8.02
N TRP A 90 4.32 -3.42 6.96
CA TRP A 90 3.42 -2.27 7.04
C TRP A 90 2.21 -2.55 7.94
N PHE A 91 1.63 -3.74 7.85
CA PHE A 91 0.50 -4.16 8.68
C PHE A 91 0.87 -4.13 10.16
N GLU A 92 2.01 -4.71 10.53
CA GLU A 92 2.49 -4.72 11.92
C GLU A 92 2.75 -3.29 12.43
N LEU A 93 3.44 -2.47 11.63
CA LEU A 93 3.67 -1.06 11.92
C LEU A 93 2.35 -0.30 12.16
N HIS A 94 1.36 -0.57 11.32
CA HIS A 94 0.05 0.06 11.39
C HIS A 94 -0.72 -0.31 12.66
N GLU A 95 -0.71 -1.60 13.04
CA GLU A 95 -1.27 -2.05 14.33
C GLU A 95 -0.57 -1.38 15.52
N ASP A 96 0.74 -1.18 15.44
CA ASP A 96 1.51 -0.49 16.47
C ASP A 96 1.18 1.00 16.57
N PHE A 97 0.92 1.68 15.45
CA PHE A 97 0.39 3.05 15.47
C PHE A 97 -0.95 3.13 16.18
N LEU A 98 -1.88 2.24 15.84
CA LEU A 98 -3.20 2.19 16.49
C LEU A 98 -3.08 1.95 17.98
N ALA A 99 -2.25 0.99 18.40
CA ALA A 99 -2.00 0.68 19.79
C ALA A 99 -1.42 1.89 20.55
N THR A 100 -0.45 2.61 19.95
CA THR A 100 0.11 3.84 20.55
C THR A 100 -0.92 4.95 20.70
N LEU A 101 -1.88 5.06 19.77
CA LEU A 101 -2.95 6.06 19.83
C LEU A 101 -4.16 5.62 20.67
N GLY A 102 -4.13 4.41 21.25
CA GLY A 102 -5.26 3.84 22.00
C GLY A 102 -6.50 3.59 21.13
N ARG A 103 -6.32 3.35 19.83
CA ARG A 103 -7.39 3.10 18.85
C ARG A 103 -7.40 1.64 18.45
N ARG A 104 -8.55 1.18 17.96
CA ARG A 104 -8.66 -0.14 17.30
C ARG A 104 -8.80 0.05 15.80
N ARG A 105 -8.38 -0.95 15.03
CA ARG A 105 -8.58 -0.95 13.59
C ARG A 105 -10.05 -0.87 13.17
N SER A 106 -10.96 -1.41 13.96
CA SER A 106 -12.42 -1.28 13.75
C SER A 106 -12.90 0.18 13.72
N ASP A 107 -12.09 1.10 14.26
CA ASP A 107 -12.45 2.50 14.38
C ASP A 107 -11.98 3.31 13.15
N GLU A 108 -11.24 2.69 12.22
CA GLU A 108 -10.82 3.31 10.96
C GLU A 108 -11.94 3.24 9.92
N ARG A 109 -12.36 4.41 9.41
CA ARG A 109 -13.22 4.49 8.23
C ARG A 109 -12.34 4.61 6.98
N VAL A 110 -12.51 3.68 6.05
CA VAL A 110 -12.01 3.85 4.68
C VAL A 110 -13.12 4.55 3.90
N GLU A 111 -13.00 5.87 3.73
CA GLU A 111 -13.85 6.59 2.78
C GLU A 111 -13.33 6.29 1.37
N TYR A 112 -14.08 5.50 0.62
CA TYR A 112 -13.84 5.34 -0.81
C TYR A 112 -14.38 6.59 -1.50
N VAL A 113 -13.49 7.42 -2.04
CA VAL A 113 -13.91 8.51 -2.92
C VAL A 113 -14.27 7.85 -4.25
N SER A 114 -15.56 7.56 -4.44
CA SER A 114 -16.09 7.14 -5.74
C SER A 114 -16.11 8.35 -6.67
N ASP A 115 -15.36 8.30 -7.77
CA ASP A 115 -15.46 9.26 -8.87
C ASP A 115 -16.79 9.06 -9.61
N GLU A 116 -17.90 9.49 -8.99
CA GLU A 116 -19.23 9.51 -9.60
C GLU A 116 -19.65 10.95 -9.97
N ALA A 117 -18.69 11.85 -10.14
CA ALA A 117 -18.92 13.27 -10.43
C ALA A 117 -18.72 13.68 -11.91
N ALA A 118 -18.51 12.73 -12.84
CA ALA A 118 -18.27 13.06 -14.26
C ALA A 118 -19.50 12.87 -15.18
N SER A 119 -20.60 12.24 -14.71
CA SER A 119 -21.71 11.85 -15.59
C SER A 119 -22.93 12.78 -15.55
N ALA A 120 -22.91 13.89 -14.80
CA ALA A 120 -24.11 14.69 -14.55
C ALA A 120 -24.15 16.10 -15.20
N GLN A 121 -23.23 16.45 -16.12
CA GLN A 121 -23.22 17.81 -16.72
C GLN A 121 -23.32 17.89 -18.26
N THR A 122 -23.57 16.80 -18.99
CA THR A 122 -23.63 16.86 -20.48
C THR A 122 -25.04 16.86 -21.08
N GLU A 123 -26.12 16.72 -20.30
CA GLU A 123 -27.49 16.61 -20.87
C GLU A 123 -28.36 17.89 -20.78
N GLU A 124 -27.84 19.01 -20.29
CA GLU A 124 -28.59 20.28 -20.24
C GLU A 124 -27.99 21.36 -21.15
N GLN A 125 -27.66 20.99 -22.40
CA GLN A 125 -27.34 21.92 -23.50
C GLN A 125 -27.45 21.21 -24.85
N SER A 126 -28.66 20.83 -25.25
CA SER A 126 -29.01 20.47 -26.64
C SER A 126 -30.49 20.73 -26.90
#